data_AF-A0A2P7EAV9-F1
#
_entry.id   AF-A0A2P7EAV9-F1
#
_cell.length_a   1.000
_cell.length_b   1.000
_cell.length_c   1.000
_cell.angle_alpha   90.00
_cell.angle_beta   90.00
_cell.angle_gamma   90.00
#
_symmetry.space_group_name_H-M   'P 1'
#
loop_
_entity.id
_entity.type
_entity.pdbx_description
1 polymer ?
#
loop_
_entity_poly.entity_id
_entity_poly.type
_entity_poly.pdbx_seq_one_letter_code
_entity_poly.pdbx_strand_id
1 'polypeptide(L)'
;RYILIKRHLEKNPANKFAPLFDYFDAWCQDENRHGDIFNMLLQCWPGMTKGIRGKLLSRLFLWLVFLTHSLTVAERSNFYELLGMDARQFDTEVIKATNRSARRAFPVVFKLTGTNFMAHRDGIVHCFQQLQAKAAKGWRFDCFLIRLKLLGHGLRQFLSPMELA
;
A
#
# COMPACT_ATOMS: atom_id res chain seq x y z
N ARG A 1 4.32 2.74 7.90
CA ARG A 1 4.16 4.17 7.51
C ARG A 1 4.88 5.11 8.48
N TYR A 2 4.41 5.25 9.73
CA TYR A 2 4.95 6.22 10.70
C TYR A 2 6.46 6.12 10.92
N ILE A 3 6.98 4.90 11.09
CA ILE A 3 8.41 4.69 11.29
C ILE A 3 9.28 5.20 10.13
N LEU A 4 8.80 5.11 8.88
CA LEU A 4 9.55 5.60 7.72
C LEU A 4 9.57 7.12 7.68
N ILE A 5 8.45 7.76 8.01
CA ILE A 5 8.38 9.24 8.10
C ILE A 5 9.26 9.74 9.25
N LYS A 6 9.17 9.11 10.44
CA LYS A 6 10.00 9.44 11.60
C LYS A 6 11.49 9.39 11.24
N ARG A 7 11.96 8.28 10.66
CA ARG A 7 13.36 8.11 10.25
C ARG A 7 13.81 9.12 9.20
N HIS A 8 12.92 9.54 8.30
CA HIS A 8 13.21 10.60 7.33
C HIS A 8 13.38 11.95 8.02
N LEU A 9 12.50 12.29 8.96
CA LEU A 9 12.55 13.55 9.71
C LEU A 9 13.71 13.61 10.70
N GLU A 10 14.12 12.49 11.28
CA GLU A 10 15.34 12.39 12.09
C GLU A 10 16.60 12.73 11.27
N LYS A 11 16.62 12.36 9.98
CA LYS A 11 17.71 12.70 9.05
C LYS A 11 17.59 14.10 8.46
N ASN A 12 16.38 14.66 8.42
CA ASN A 12 16.08 15.97 7.85
C ASN A 12 15.28 16.83 8.85
N PRO A 13 15.91 17.29 9.96
CA PRO A 13 15.19 17.99 11.02
C PRO A 13 14.49 19.28 10.56
N ALA A 14 15.00 19.93 9.51
CA ALA A 14 14.40 21.13 8.93
C ALA A 14 12.97 20.91 8.40
N ASN A 15 12.63 19.68 8.02
CA ASN A 15 11.30 19.32 7.50
C ASN A 15 10.32 18.95 8.62
N LYS A 16 10.76 18.93 9.88
CA LYS A 16 9.92 18.64 11.05
C LYS A 16 9.24 19.93 11.54
N PHE A 17 8.21 20.38 10.82
CA PHE A 17 7.51 21.64 11.10
C PHE A 17 6.41 21.53 12.18
N ALA A 18 6.11 20.33 12.69
CA ALA A 18 5.05 20.12 13.68
C ALA A 18 5.49 19.19 14.83
N PRO A 19 5.14 19.49 16.10
CA PRO A 19 5.40 18.61 17.24
C PRO A 19 4.71 17.24 17.13
N LEU A 20 3.67 17.13 16.30
CA LEU A 20 2.94 15.88 16.07
C LEU A 20 3.87 14.72 15.64
N PHE A 21 4.96 15.03 14.92
CA PHE A 21 5.89 14.03 14.44
C PHE A 21 6.63 13.28 15.56
N ASP A 22 6.70 13.83 16.78
CA ASP A 22 7.30 13.17 17.94
C ASP A 22 6.48 11.96 18.43
N TYR A 23 5.17 11.97 18.18
CA TYR A 23 4.27 10.87 18.57
C TYR A 23 4.29 9.68 17.60
N PHE A 24 4.95 9.82 16.44
CA PHE A 24 4.94 8.79 15.40
C PHE A 24 5.55 7.46 15.86
N ASP A 25 6.50 7.50 16.81
CA ASP A 25 7.07 6.29 17.39
C ASP A 25 6.06 5.55 18.27
N ALA A 26 5.40 6.28 19.17
CA ALA A 26 4.38 5.74 20.05
C ALA A 26 3.21 5.15 19.24
N TRP A 27 2.74 5.86 18.21
CA TRP A 27 1.71 5.36 17.30
C TRP A 27 2.17 4.14 16.51
N CYS A 28 3.44 4.08 16.10
CA CYS A 28 3.96 2.88 15.45
C CYS A 28 3.90 1.66 16.38
N GLN A 29 4.17 1.84 17.67
CA GLN A 29 4.07 0.76 18.65
C GLN A 29 2.62 0.32 18.86
N ASP A 30 1.69 1.26 18.90
CA ASP A 30 0.25 0.97 19.02
C ASP A 30 -0.25 0.15 17.82
N GLU A 31 0.08 0.57 16.61
CA GLU A 31 -0.25 -0.16 15.37
C GLU A 31 0.37 -1.58 15.33
N ASN A 32 1.59 -1.74 15.85
CA ASN A 32 2.22 -3.06 15.96
C ASN A 32 1.44 -3.97 16.91
N ARG A 33 0.99 -3.46 18.07
CA ARG A 33 0.18 -4.22 19.04
C ARG A 33 -1.16 -4.64 18.45
N HIS A 34 -1.82 -3.76 17.70
CA HIS A 34 -3.03 -4.13 16.95
C HIS A 34 -2.74 -5.27 15.97
N GLY A 35 -1.62 -5.18 15.22
CA GLY A 35 -1.18 -6.24 14.32
C GLY A 35 -0.98 -7.59 15.01
N ASP A 36 -0.38 -7.61 16.19
CA ASP A 36 -0.14 -8.82 16.97
C ASP A 36 -1.47 -9.48 17.42
N ILE A 37 -2.44 -8.67 17.86
CA ILE A 37 -3.79 -9.15 18.23
C ILE A 37 -4.47 -9.79 17.01
N PHE A 38 -4.47 -9.11 15.86
CA PHE A 38 -5.08 -9.66 14.64
C PHE A 38 -4.37 -10.92 14.16
N ASN A 39 -3.04 -10.98 14.26
CA ASN A 39 -2.30 -12.19 13.94
C ASN A 39 -2.76 -13.36 14.82
N MET A 40 -2.83 -13.16 16.14
CA MET A 40 -3.32 -14.18 17.06
C MET A 40 -4.74 -14.64 16.71
N LEU A 41 -5.66 -13.71 16.42
CA LEU A 41 -7.03 -14.03 16.01
C LEU A 41 -7.08 -14.86 14.71
N LEU A 42 -6.24 -14.54 13.72
CA LEU A 42 -6.14 -15.32 12.49
C LEU A 42 -5.62 -16.75 12.76
N GLN A 43 -4.64 -16.90 13.64
CA GLN A 43 -4.12 -18.23 14.02
C GLN A 43 -5.17 -19.08 14.73
N CYS A 44 -6.04 -18.47 15.54
CA CYS A 44 -7.15 -19.16 16.20
C CYS A 44 -8.22 -19.68 15.23
N TRP A 45 -8.23 -19.23 13.96
CA TRP A 45 -9.18 -19.68 12.96
C TRP A 45 -8.51 -20.34 11.74
N PRO A 46 -8.18 -21.65 11.80
CA PRO A 46 -7.40 -22.34 10.76
C PRO A 46 -8.01 -22.29 9.36
N GLY A 47 -9.33 -22.15 9.25
CA GLY A 47 -10.02 -21.99 7.96
C GLY A 47 -9.67 -20.70 7.20
N MET A 48 -9.08 -19.71 7.91
CA MET A 48 -8.62 -18.44 7.35
C MET A 48 -7.14 -18.47 6.98
N THR A 49 -6.36 -19.39 7.55
CA THR A 49 -4.90 -19.46 7.35
C THR A 49 -4.46 -20.65 6.49
N LYS A 50 -5.30 -21.69 6.35
CA LYS A 50 -4.97 -22.91 5.60
C LYS A 50 -5.73 -23.05 4.27
N GLY A 51 -5.15 -23.83 3.37
CA GLY A 51 -5.76 -24.22 2.10
C GLY A 51 -5.93 -23.08 1.09
N ILE A 52 -6.75 -23.33 0.06
CA ILE A 52 -6.98 -22.38 -1.04
C ILE A 52 -7.69 -21.12 -0.54
N ARG A 53 -8.65 -21.28 0.38
CA ARG A 53 -9.40 -20.16 0.98
C ARG A 53 -8.47 -19.17 1.68
N GLY A 54 -7.57 -19.65 2.54
CA GLY A 54 -6.62 -18.78 3.23
C GLY A 54 -5.67 -18.05 2.27
N LYS A 55 -5.19 -18.74 1.23
CA LYS A 55 -4.36 -18.12 0.19
C LYS A 55 -5.10 -17.01 -0.58
N LEU A 56 -6.36 -17.24 -0.94
CA LEU A 56 -7.18 -16.26 -1.66
C LEU A 56 -7.51 -15.04 -0.79
N LEU A 57 -7.86 -15.25 0.47
CA LEU A 57 -8.14 -14.16 1.42
C LEU A 57 -6.88 -13.32 1.69
N SER A 58 -5.72 -13.97 1.86
CA SER A 58 -4.44 -13.29 2.00
C SER A 58 -4.14 -12.40 0.79
N ARG A 59 -4.33 -12.93 -0.42
CA ARG A 59 -4.18 -12.19 -1.67
C ARG A 59 -5.08 -10.96 -1.70
N LEU A 60 -6.39 -11.16 -1.46
CA LEU A 60 -7.38 -10.10 -1.52
C LEU A 60 -7.08 -9.00 -0.51
N PHE A 61 -6.81 -9.37 0.74
CA PHE A 61 -6.52 -8.43 1.81
C PHE A 61 -5.27 -7.61 1.52
N LEU A 62 -4.14 -8.26 1.19
CA LEU A 62 -2.89 -7.56 0.89
C LEU A 62 -3.03 -6.66 -0.34
N TRP A 63 -3.71 -7.13 -1.38
CA TRP A 63 -3.93 -6.33 -2.58
C TRP A 63 -4.76 -5.09 -2.29
N LEU A 64 -5.85 -5.20 -1.51
CA LEU A 64 -6.66 -4.05 -1.11
C LEU A 64 -5.86 -3.05 -0.26
N VAL A 65 -5.05 -3.53 0.69
CA VAL A 65 -4.19 -2.67 1.51
C VAL A 65 -3.18 -1.92 0.63
N PHE A 66 -2.52 -2.60 -0.31
CA PHE A 66 -1.56 -1.96 -1.20
C PHE A 66 -2.22 -0.98 -2.18
N LEU A 67 -3.36 -1.37 -2.76
CA LEU A 67 -4.13 -0.53 -3.68
C LEU A 67 -4.58 0.76 -2.99
N THR A 68 -5.30 0.63 -1.87
CA THR A 68 -5.81 1.80 -1.14
C THR A 68 -4.68 2.68 -0.64
N HIS A 69 -3.59 2.10 -0.13
CA HIS A 69 -2.42 2.86 0.29
C HIS A 69 -1.81 3.66 -0.87
N SER A 70 -1.61 3.03 -2.03
CA SER A 70 -1.04 3.69 -3.22
C SER A 70 -1.91 4.86 -3.68
N LEU A 71 -3.23 4.67 -3.70
CA LEU A 71 -4.17 5.72 -4.10
C LEU A 71 -4.18 6.89 -3.10
N THR A 72 -4.24 6.60 -1.80
CA THR A 72 -4.20 7.66 -0.76
C THR A 72 -2.87 8.40 -0.73
N VAL A 73 -1.74 7.72 -0.99
CA VAL A 73 -0.44 8.40 -1.12
C VAL A 73 -0.42 9.31 -2.34
N ALA A 74 -0.97 8.86 -3.47
CA ALA A 74 -1.06 9.67 -4.68
C ALA A 74 -1.96 10.91 -4.50
N GLU A 75 -3.08 10.79 -3.78
CA GLU A 75 -3.95 11.93 -3.45
C GLU A 75 -3.27 12.96 -2.53
N ARG A 76 -2.36 12.49 -1.67
CA ARG A 76 -1.69 13.30 -0.65
C ARG A 76 -0.23 13.55 -1.00
N SER A 77 0.15 13.57 -2.28
CA SER A 77 1.54 13.78 -2.72
C SER A 77 2.14 15.07 -2.14
N ASN A 78 1.37 16.16 -2.14
CA ASN A 78 1.77 17.46 -1.61
C ASN A 78 2.24 17.38 -0.14
N PHE A 79 1.62 16.51 0.67
CA PHE A 79 2.04 16.33 2.07
C PHE A 79 3.44 15.73 2.16
N TYR A 80 3.75 14.73 1.33
CA TYR A 80 5.08 14.10 1.33
C TYR A 80 6.13 15.05 0.75
N GLU A 81 5.77 15.83 -0.28
CA GLU A 81 6.65 16.86 -0.84
C GLU A 81 7.02 17.92 0.20
N LEU A 82 6.06 18.37 1.02
CA LEU A 82 6.32 19.29 2.15
C LEU A 82 7.28 18.71 3.19
N LEU A 83 7.33 17.39 3.34
CA LEU A 83 8.30 16.70 4.20
C LEU A 83 9.65 16.44 3.49
N GLY A 84 9.81 16.90 2.25
CA GLY A 84 10.97 16.62 1.42
C GLY A 84 11.10 15.14 1.03
N MET A 85 9.97 14.46 0.82
CA MET A 85 9.89 13.05 0.47
C MET A 85 9.26 12.84 -0.91
N ASP A 86 9.81 11.92 -1.69
CA ASP A 86 9.15 11.44 -2.91
C ASP A 86 8.02 10.47 -2.54
N ALA A 87 6.78 10.84 -2.86
CA ALA A 87 5.59 10.08 -2.49
C ALA A 87 5.59 8.65 -3.10
N ARG A 88 6.11 8.49 -4.31
CA ARG A 88 6.15 7.19 -5.02
C ARG A 88 7.18 6.25 -4.41
N GLN A 89 8.37 6.74 -4.09
CA GLN A 89 9.42 6.00 -3.39
C GLN A 89 8.97 5.65 -1.98
N PHE A 90 8.32 6.58 -1.28
CA PHE A 90 7.75 6.33 0.03
C PHE A 90 6.74 5.18 0.00
N ASP A 91 5.76 5.22 -0.90
CA ASP A 91 4.78 4.15 -1.06
C ASP A 91 5.44 2.80 -1.42
N THR A 92 6.47 2.82 -2.27
CA THR A 92 7.27 1.62 -2.60
C THR A 92 7.85 0.98 -1.33
N GLU A 93 8.47 1.79 -0.47
CA GLU A 93 9.09 1.30 0.76
C GLU A 93 8.04 0.86 1.79
N VAL A 94 6.88 1.53 1.86
CA VAL A 94 5.77 1.07 2.70
C VAL A 94 5.26 -0.28 2.21
N ILE A 95 4.99 -0.47 0.91
CA ILE A 95 4.52 -1.75 0.36
C ILE A 95 5.54 -2.86 0.68
N LYS A 96 6.84 -2.62 0.45
CA LYS A 96 7.89 -3.60 0.78
C LYS A 96 7.91 -3.94 2.28
N ALA A 97 7.83 -2.94 3.15
CA ALA A 97 7.85 -3.15 4.60
C ALA A 97 6.60 -3.89 5.07
N THR A 98 5.42 -3.49 4.61
CA THR A 98 4.15 -4.15 4.93
C THR A 98 4.13 -5.58 4.41
N ASN A 99 4.60 -5.84 3.19
CA ASN A 99 4.71 -7.20 2.65
C ASN A 99 5.69 -8.07 3.44
N ARG A 100 6.75 -7.48 4.02
CA ARG A 100 7.64 -8.19 4.97
C ARG A 100 6.94 -8.55 6.27
N SER A 101 6.26 -7.59 6.90
CA SER A 101 5.56 -7.83 8.17
C SER A 101 4.37 -8.78 8.02
N ALA A 102 3.67 -8.72 6.87
CA ALA A 102 2.53 -9.57 6.53
C ALA A 102 2.84 -11.07 6.57
N ARG A 103 4.11 -11.46 6.36
CA ARG A 103 4.54 -12.88 6.44
C ARG A 103 4.25 -13.51 7.80
N ARG A 104 4.16 -12.71 8.87
CA ARG A 104 3.85 -13.22 10.20
C ARG A 104 2.38 -13.63 10.36
N ALA A 105 1.49 -13.04 9.57
CA ALA A 105 0.04 -13.18 9.72
C ALA A 105 -0.63 -13.98 8.60
N PHE A 106 -0.09 -13.92 7.38
CA PHE A 106 -0.68 -14.55 6.20
C PHE A 106 0.16 -15.71 5.69
N PRO A 107 -0.45 -16.82 5.22
CA PRO A 107 0.27 -17.96 4.64
C PRO A 107 1.03 -17.67 3.34
N VAL A 108 0.63 -16.61 2.63
CA VAL A 108 1.25 -16.19 1.37
C VAL A 108 1.30 -14.67 1.28
N VAL A 109 2.34 -14.16 0.64
CA VAL A 109 2.54 -12.73 0.35
C VAL A 109 2.87 -12.51 -1.11
N PHE A 110 2.75 -11.27 -1.61
CA PHE A 110 3.10 -11.00 -3.01
C PHE A 110 4.62 -11.10 -3.22
N LYS A 111 5.03 -11.74 -4.32
CA LYS A 111 6.43 -11.70 -4.76
C LYS A 111 6.67 -10.36 -5.44
N LEU A 112 7.36 -9.46 -4.76
CA LEU A 112 7.60 -8.10 -5.25
C LEU A 112 8.86 -7.99 -6.13
N THR A 113 9.90 -8.77 -5.82
CA THR A 113 11.19 -8.72 -6.53
C THR A 113 11.13 -9.57 -7.80
N GLY A 114 11.59 -9.01 -8.91
CA GLY A 114 11.59 -9.70 -10.21
C GLY A 114 10.19 -9.85 -10.82
N THR A 115 9.23 -9.02 -10.40
CA THR A 115 7.86 -9.02 -10.94
C THR A 115 7.43 -7.61 -11.32
N ASN A 116 6.39 -7.51 -12.14
CA ASN A 116 5.83 -6.23 -12.57
C ASN A 116 4.85 -5.61 -11.56
N PHE A 117 4.85 -6.08 -10.29
CA PHE A 117 3.89 -5.62 -9.28
C PHE A 117 3.93 -4.10 -9.09
N MET A 118 5.12 -3.53 -8.96
CA MET A 118 5.32 -2.08 -8.79
C MET A 118 4.99 -1.30 -10.06
N ALA A 119 5.29 -1.85 -11.24
CA ALA A 119 4.93 -1.23 -12.51
C ALA A 119 3.39 -1.18 -12.70
N HIS A 120 2.67 -2.24 -12.29
CA HIS A 120 1.21 -2.21 -12.30
C HIS A 120 0.65 -1.21 -11.29
N ARG A 121 1.24 -1.11 -10.09
CA ARG A 121 0.91 -0.05 -9.12
C ARG A 121 1.05 1.34 -9.73
N ASP A 122 2.17 1.62 -10.39
CA ASP A 122 2.41 2.92 -11.04
C ASP A 122 1.37 3.20 -12.13
N GLY A 123 1.01 2.19 -12.93
CA GLY A 123 -0.05 2.29 -13.93
C GLY A 123 -1.43 2.58 -13.34
N ILE A 124 -1.76 1.99 -12.18
CA ILE A 124 -2.99 2.27 -11.43
C ILE A 124 -3.01 3.72 -10.98
N VAL A 125 -1.95 4.17 -10.31
CA VAL A 125 -1.83 5.54 -9.78
C VAL A 125 -1.93 6.55 -10.92
N HIS A 126 -1.23 6.32 -12.02
CA HIS A 126 -1.28 7.20 -13.19
C HIS A 126 -2.68 7.29 -13.79
N CYS A 127 -3.36 6.15 -14.00
CA CYS A 127 -4.74 6.15 -14.51
C CYS A 127 -5.70 6.87 -13.55
N PHE A 128 -5.51 6.68 -12.24
CA PHE A 128 -6.31 7.32 -11.20
C PHE A 128 -6.14 8.84 -11.20
N GLN A 129 -4.91 9.35 -11.26
CA GLN A 129 -4.62 10.79 -11.35
C GLN A 129 -5.21 11.41 -12.62
N GLN A 130 -5.14 10.70 -13.76
CA GLN A 130 -5.79 11.15 -15.00
C GLN A 130 -7.31 11.25 -14.88
N LEU A 131 -7.94 10.31 -14.18
CA LEU A 131 -9.38 10.36 -13.92
C LEU A 131 -9.74 11.51 -12.99
N GLN A 132 -8.96 11.78 -11.93
CA GLN A 132 -9.19 12.92 -11.05
C GLN A 132 -9.08 14.26 -11.78
N ALA A 133 -8.03 14.45 -12.60
CA ALA A 133 -7.84 15.66 -13.40
C ALA A 133 -8.99 15.92 -14.40
N LYS A 134 -9.70 14.86 -14.81
CA LYS A 134 -10.81 14.91 -15.77
C LYS A 134 -12.19 14.85 -15.12
N ALA A 135 -12.29 14.67 -13.80
CA ALA A 135 -13.54 14.45 -13.08
C ALA A 135 -14.56 15.60 -13.21
N ALA A 136 -14.10 16.81 -13.52
CA ALA A 136 -14.96 17.99 -13.72
C ALA A 136 -15.73 18.02 -15.06
N LYS A 137 -15.48 17.07 -15.98
CA LYS A 137 -15.99 17.15 -17.37
C LYS A 137 -16.75 15.89 -17.81
N GLY A 138 -17.94 15.66 -17.25
CA GLY A 138 -18.98 14.77 -17.80
C GLY A 138 -18.56 13.34 -18.24
N TRP A 139 -19.46 12.64 -18.95
CA TRP A 139 -19.13 11.35 -19.57
C TRP A 139 -18.35 11.58 -20.88
N ARG A 140 -17.20 10.92 -21.04
CA ARG A 140 -16.38 10.99 -22.25
C ARG A 140 -15.74 9.63 -22.56
N PHE A 141 -15.60 9.32 -23.86
CA PHE A 141 -15.00 8.08 -24.33
C PHE A 141 -13.54 7.88 -23.88
N ASP A 142 -12.77 8.96 -23.74
CA ASP A 142 -11.40 8.91 -23.22
C ASP A 142 -11.35 8.48 -21.75
N CYS A 143 -12.31 8.92 -20.91
CA CYS A 143 -12.43 8.46 -19.53
C CYS A 143 -12.78 6.96 -19.44
N PHE A 144 -13.57 6.44 -20.39
CA PHE A 144 -13.86 5.01 -20.47
C PHE A 144 -12.60 4.18 -20.74
N LEU A 145 -11.78 4.60 -21.71
CA LEU A 145 -10.50 3.93 -22.00
C LEU A 145 -9.54 3.95 -20.80
N ILE A 146 -9.49 5.05 -20.06
CA ILE A 146 -8.66 5.15 -18.84
C ILE A 146 -9.17 4.18 -17.76
N ARG A 147 -10.49 4.05 -17.57
CA ARG A 147 -11.08 3.07 -16.64
C ARG A 147 -10.75 1.63 -17.03
N LEU A 148 -10.78 1.30 -18.32
CA LEU A 148 -10.36 -0.02 -18.81
C LEU A 148 -8.88 -0.30 -18.51
N LYS A 149 -8.00 0.69 -18.72
CA LYS A 149 -6.57 0.57 -18.36
C LYS A 149 -6.38 0.39 -16.85
N LEU A 150 -7.09 1.17 -16.03
CA LEU A 150 -7.07 1.07 -14.57
C LEU A 150 -7.43 -0.35 -14.11
N LEU A 151 -8.56 -0.88 -14.60
CA LEU A 151 -8.99 -2.26 -14.32
C LEU A 151 -7.95 -3.28 -14.80
N GLY A 152 -7.38 -3.07 -15.98
CA GLY A 152 -6.33 -3.94 -16.53
C GLY A 152 -5.06 -3.96 -15.68
N HIS A 153 -4.60 -2.82 -15.15
CA HIS A 153 -3.48 -2.80 -14.22
C HIS A 153 -3.84 -3.41 -12.87
N GLY A 154 -5.03 -3.12 -12.34
CA GLY A 154 -5.55 -3.70 -11.09
C GLY A 154 -5.61 -5.23 -11.14
N LEU A 155 -6.17 -5.79 -12.21
CA LEU A 155 -6.26 -7.24 -12.40
C LEU A 155 -4.88 -7.89 -12.53
N ARG A 156 -3.96 -7.32 -13.32
CA ARG A 156 -2.60 -7.87 -13.46
C ARG A 156 -1.81 -7.77 -12.14
N GLN A 157 -2.01 -6.72 -11.36
CA GLN A 157 -1.43 -6.61 -10.02
C GLN A 157 -2.01 -7.67 -9.08
N PHE A 158 -3.33 -7.85 -9.06
CA PHE A 158 -3.98 -8.88 -8.23
C PHE A 158 -3.55 -10.31 -8.61
N LEU A 159 -3.34 -10.56 -9.89
CA LEU A 159 -2.88 -11.85 -10.42
C LEU A 159 -1.36 -12.04 -10.33
N SER A 160 -0.62 -11.05 -9.83
CA SER A 160 0.83 -11.17 -9.66
C SER A 160 1.18 -12.36 -8.77
N PRO A 161 2.34 -13.00 -9.02
CA PRO A 161 2.73 -14.21 -8.32
C PRO A 161 2.87 -13.93 -6.81
N MET A 162 2.50 -14.93 -6.02
CA MET A 162 2.66 -14.94 -4.58
C MET A 162 3.66 -16.00 -4.19
N GLU A 163 4.31 -15.79 -3.06
CA GLU A 163 5.24 -16.73 -2.44
C GLU A 163 4.76 -17.09 -1.04
N LEU A 164 5.23 -18.24 -0.54
CA LEU A 164 4.97 -18.63 0.84
C LEU A 164 5.64 -17.62 1.78
N ALA A 165 4.93 -17.32 2.86
CA ALA A 165 5.41 -16.44 3.91
C ALA A 165 6.54 -17.06 4.72
#